data_AF-A0A535NQN2-F1
#
_entry.id   AF-A0A535NQN2-F1
#
_cell.length_a   1.000
_cell.length_b   1.000
_cell.length_c   1.000
_cell.angle_alpha   90.00
_cell.angle_beta   90.00
_cell.angle_gamma   90.00
#
_symmetry.space_group_name_H-M   'P 1'
#
loop_
_entity.id
_entity.type
_entity.pdbx_description
1 polymer ?
#
loop_
_entity_poly.entity_id
_entity_poly.type
_entity_poly.pdbx_seq_one_letter_code
_entity_poly.pdbx_strand_id
1 'polypeptide(L)'
;MRTPRPQLKPAEVVPYLLNELSRGPELWHQRSYLTRVIQLDRDRGITDEGILPLAHFIDTGGPDAVAVALESNGQGDPYPAVYLRKAGVVSEHLLAPHPLLDFSGTDYERQLGEILDPVLSPSASPA
;
A
#
# COMPACT_ATOMS: atom_id res chain seq x y z
N MET A 1 9.72 25.40 7.38
CA MET A 1 10.26 24.09 7.79
C MET A 1 9.35 23.01 7.27
N ARG A 2 9.90 21.95 6.63
CA ARG A 2 9.10 20.80 6.18
C ARG A 2 9.04 19.80 7.33
N THR A 3 7.84 19.45 7.78
CA THR A 3 7.66 18.42 8.81
C THR A 3 8.18 17.09 8.28
N PRO A 4 8.98 16.33 9.05
CA PRO A 4 9.43 15.00 8.64
C PRO A 4 8.22 14.08 8.44
N ARG A 5 8.36 13.13 7.51
CA ARG A 5 7.33 12.10 7.28
C ARG A 5 7.23 11.18 8.50
N PRO A 6 6.03 10.69 8.84
CA PRO A 6 5.89 9.62 9.83
C PRO A 6 6.66 8.37 9.41
N GLN A 7 7.29 7.69 10.36
CA GLN A 7 7.97 6.42 10.15
C GLN A 7 7.13 5.25 10.67
N LEU A 8 7.23 4.11 10.00
CA LEU A 8 6.57 2.86 10.37
C LEU A 8 7.63 1.79 10.65
N LYS A 9 7.37 0.91 11.62
CA LYS A 9 8.14 -0.33 11.76
C LYS A 9 7.66 -1.36 10.73
N PRO A 10 8.50 -2.31 10.30
CA PRO A 10 8.08 -3.35 9.35
C PRO A 10 6.82 -4.11 9.78
N ALA A 11 6.70 -4.44 11.08
CA ALA A 11 5.54 -5.15 11.62
C ALA A 11 4.24 -4.31 11.65
N GLU A 12 4.34 -2.98 11.52
CA GLU A 12 3.19 -2.06 11.53
C GLU A 12 2.62 -1.83 10.13
N VAL A 13 3.38 -2.14 9.06
CA VAL A 13 3.00 -1.84 7.68
C VAL A 13 1.69 -2.50 7.25
N VAL A 14 1.61 -3.82 7.38
CA VAL A 14 0.44 -4.60 6.97
C VAL A 14 -0.83 -4.13 7.72
N PRO A 15 -0.86 -4.11 9.07
CA PRO A 15 -2.07 -3.67 9.78
C PRO A 15 -2.41 -2.21 9.52
N TYR A 16 -1.42 -1.33 9.30
CA TYR A 16 -1.66 0.07 8.94
C TYR A 16 -2.39 0.19 7.59
N LEU A 17 -1.86 -0.44 6.54
CA LEU A 17 -2.43 -0.35 5.20
C LEU A 17 -3.84 -0.97 5.12
N LEU A 18 -4.08 -2.08 5.83
CA LEU A 18 -5.42 -2.69 5.89
C LEU A 18 -6.41 -1.81 6.64
N ASN A 19 -5.99 -1.12 7.70
CA ASN A 19 -6.83 -0.15 8.38
C ASN A 19 -7.17 1.04 7.47
N GLU A 20 -6.21 1.55 6.70
CA GLU A 20 -6.46 2.61 5.71
C GLU A 20 -7.45 2.16 4.63
N LEU A 21 -7.31 0.94 4.10
CA LEU A 21 -8.27 0.36 3.15
C LEU A 21 -9.67 0.20 3.74
N SER A 22 -9.78 -0.15 5.02
CA SER A 22 -11.06 -0.41 5.68
C SER A 22 -11.76 0.87 6.16
N ARG A 23 -11.00 1.89 6.56
CA ARG A 23 -11.54 3.05 7.31
C ARG A 23 -10.97 4.40 6.90
N GLY A 24 -9.97 4.45 6.01
CA GLY A 24 -9.31 5.67 5.57
C GLY A 24 -10.25 6.51 4.69
N PRO A 25 -10.71 7.69 5.14
CA PRO A 25 -11.75 8.45 4.43
C PRO A 25 -11.32 8.88 3.02
N GLU A 26 -10.03 9.14 2.80
CA GLU A 26 -9.50 9.55 1.51
C GLU A 26 -9.68 8.47 0.44
N LEU A 27 -9.39 7.21 0.78
CA LEU A 27 -9.53 6.07 -0.16
C LEU A 27 -11.00 5.78 -0.46
N TRP A 28 -11.88 6.00 0.51
CA TRP A 28 -13.31 5.78 0.35
C TRP A 28 -14.01 6.87 -0.46
N HIS A 29 -13.58 8.14 -0.32
CA HIS A 29 -14.18 9.27 -1.03
C HIS A 29 -13.66 9.46 -2.45
N GLN A 30 -12.45 9.00 -2.74
CA GLN A 30 -11.80 9.16 -4.04
C GLN A 30 -11.24 7.82 -4.52
N ARG A 31 -12.12 6.80 -4.54
CA ARG A 31 -11.83 5.45 -5.05
C ARG A 31 -11.28 5.51 -6.46
N SER A 32 -10.35 4.60 -6.77
CA SER A 32 -9.69 4.53 -8.09
C SER A 32 -8.91 5.80 -8.49
N TYR A 33 -8.71 6.74 -7.56
CA TYR A 33 -7.97 7.98 -7.80
C TYR A 33 -6.90 8.24 -6.76
N LEU A 34 -7.22 8.12 -5.47
CA LEU A 34 -6.26 8.29 -4.37
C LEU A 34 -5.73 6.95 -3.85
N THR A 35 -4.47 6.98 -3.45
CA THR A 35 -3.78 5.87 -2.79
C THR A 35 -3.07 6.35 -1.53
N ARG A 36 -3.02 5.48 -0.51
CA ARG A 36 -2.08 5.63 0.62
C ARG A 36 -0.76 5.04 0.18
N VAL A 37 0.34 5.77 0.39
CA VAL A 37 1.67 5.36 -0.07
C VAL A 37 2.62 5.21 1.11
N ILE A 38 3.30 4.07 1.16
CA ILE A 38 4.49 3.89 1.96
C ILE A 38 5.71 3.71 1.06
N GLN A 39 6.82 4.29 1.46
CA GLN A 39 8.10 4.14 0.77
C GLN A 39 9.08 3.36 1.63
N LEU A 40 9.88 2.51 0.99
CA LEU A 40 10.94 1.75 1.62
C LEU A 40 12.28 2.30 1.11
N ASP A 41 13.01 2.95 2.02
CA ASP A 41 14.30 3.57 1.72
C ASP A 41 15.34 2.98 2.69
N ARG A 42 16.50 2.56 2.16
CA ARG A 42 17.54 1.92 2.99
C ARG A 42 18.13 2.86 4.04
N ASP A 43 18.16 4.15 3.76
CA ASP A 43 18.76 5.16 4.64
C ASP A 43 17.71 5.75 5.59
N ARG A 44 16.45 5.89 5.13
CA ARG A 44 15.37 6.53 5.88
C ARG A 44 14.37 5.58 6.54
N GLY A 45 14.48 4.27 6.29
CA GLY A 45 13.52 3.27 6.76
C GLY A 45 12.21 3.31 5.98
N ILE A 46 11.12 2.89 6.62
CA ILE A 46 9.78 2.88 6.02
C ILE A 46 9.06 4.17 6.41
N THR A 47 8.63 4.94 5.42
CA THR A 47 7.93 6.22 5.63
C THR A 47 6.51 6.18 5.08
N ASP A 48 5.58 6.80 5.80
CA ASP A 48 4.25 7.15 5.30
C ASP A 48 4.36 8.42 4.45
N GLU A 49 4.24 8.27 3.13
CA GLU A 49 4.30 9.38 2.18
C GLU A 49 2.97 10.13 2.04
N GLY A 50 1.94 9.68 2.74
CA GLY A 50 0.63 10.29 2.73
C GLY A 50 -0.28 9.71 1.65
N ILE A 51 -1.28 10.50 1.30
CA ILE A 51 -2.18 10.23 0.18
C ILE A 51 -1.63 10.89 -1.08
N LEU A 52 -1.54 10.13 -2.17
CA LEU A 52 -1.12 10.59 -3.48
C LEU A 52 -2.12 10.15 -4.56
N PRO A 53 -2.18 10.83 -5.72
CA PRO A 53 -2.88 10.30 -6.87
C PRO A 53 -2.23 8.98 -7.34
N LEU A 54 -3.06 7.98 -7.68
CA LEU A 54 -2.58 6.69 -8.18
C LEU A 54 -1.73 6.85 -9.44
N ALA A 55 -2.18 7.66 -10.40
CA ALA A 55 -1.42 7.97 -11.62
C ALA A 55 -0.03 8.53 -11.31
N HIS A 56 0.07 9.43 -10.32
CA HIS A 56 1.35 9.99 -9.90
C HIS A 56 2.30 8.90 -9.36
N PHE A 57 1.80 7.97 -8.56
CA PHE A 57 2.59 6.85 -8.05
C PHE A 57 3.11 5.94 -9.17
N ILE A 58 2.28 5.66 -10.18
CA ILE A 58 2.63 4.82 -11.33
C ILE A 58 3.69 5.50 -12.21
N ASP A 59 3.53 6.79 -12.49
CA ASP A 59 4.31 7.49 -13.52
C ASP A 59 5.66 8.04 -13.02
N THR A 60 5.80 8.33 -11.72
CA THR A 60 6.95 9.11 -11.21
C THR A 60 8.18 8.26 -10.86
N GLY A 61 8.04 6.93 -10.83
CA GLY A 61 9.12 6.02 -10.41
C GLY A 61 9.58 6.27 -8.96
N GLY A 62 10.81 5.88 -8.64
CA GLY A 62 11.43 6.10 -7.32
C GLY A 62 11.81 4.81 -6.59
N PRO A 63 12.13 4.90 -5.28
CA PRO A 63 12.46 3.74 -4.46
C PRO A 63 11.32 2.72 -4.39
N ASP A 64 11.65 1.55 -3.84
CA ASP A 64 10.65 0.53 -3.54
C ASP A 64 9.55 1.12 -2.67
N ALA A 65 8.30 0.83 -3.02
CA ALA A 65 7.15 1.47 -2.42
C ALA A 65 5.90 0.64 -2.60
N VAL A 66 4.93 0.88 -1.74
CA VAL A 66 3.61 0.26 -1.80
C VAL A 66 2.58 1.36 -1.83
N ALA A 67 1.63 1.26 -2.74
CA ALA A 67 0.44 2.06 -2.82
C ALA A 67 -0.77 1.16 -2.60
N VAL A 68 -1.69 1.53 -1.70
CA VAL A 68 -2.99 0.85 -1.57
C VAL A 68 -4.13 1.80 -1.93
N ALA A 69 -5.03 1.33 -2.77
CA ALA A 69 -6.22 2.04 -3.20
C ALA A 69 -7.44 1.15 -2.99
N LEU A 70 -8.59 1.80 -2.80
CA LEU A 70 -9.88 1.12 -2.91
C LEU A 70 -10.39 1.36 -4.33
N GLU A 71 -10.55 0.28 -5.09
CA GLU A 71 -10.99 0.32 -6.48
C GLU A 71 -12.49 0.06 -6.58
N SER A 72 -13.09 0.60 -7.64
CA SER A 72 -14.47 0.34 -8.00
C SER A 72 -14.58 0.21 -9.51
N ASN A 73 -15.11 -0.91 -9.99
CA ASN A 73 -15.39 -1.15 -11.40
C ASN A 73 -16.81 -0.67 -11.80
N GLY A 74 -17.51 0.03 -10.91
CA GLY A 74 -18.88 0.50 -11.12
C GLY A 74 -19.96 -0.60 -11.02
N GLN A 75 -19.59 -1.84 -10.68
CA GLN A 75 -20.50 -2.99 -10.51
C GLN A 75 -20.06 -3.87 -9.33
N GLY A 76 -20.85 -3.91 -8.25
CA GLY A 76 -20.56 -4.70 -7.06
C GLY A 76 -19.77 -3.94 -6.00
N ASP A 77 -19.23 -4.69 -5.04
CA ASP A 77 -18.55 -4.13 -3.88
C ASP A 77 -17.14 -3.60 -4.23
N PRO A 78 -16.72 -2.47 -3.65
CA PRO A 78 -15.34 -2.01 -3.76
C PRO A 78 -14.35 -3.06 -3.30
N TYR A 79 -13.20 -3.14 -3.97
CA TYR A 79 -12.15 -4.11 -3.67
C TYR A 79 -10.81 -3.41 -3.45
N PRO A 80 -9.94 -3.92 -2.56
CA PRO A 80 -8.61 -3.37 -2.39
C PRO A 80 -7.71 -3.70 -3.58
N ALA A 81 -6.91 -2.73 -3.99
CA ALA A 81 -5.80 -2.91 -4.92
C ALA A 81 -4.49 -2.49 -4.26
N VAL A 82 -3.44 -3.27 -4.50
CA VAL A 82 -2.10 -3.06 -4.00
C VAL A 82 -1.16 -2.90 -5.20
N TYR A 83 -0.51 -1.75 -5.27
CA TYR A 83 0.48 -1.41 -6.28
C TYR A 83 1.86 -1.49 -5.62
N LEU A 84 2.61 -2.54 -5.96
CA LEU A 84 3.96 -2.74 -5.46
C LEU A 84 4.95 -2.24 -6.51
N ARG A 85 5.72 -1.22 -6.16
CA ARG A 85 6.91 -0.81 -6.90
C ARG A 85 8.13 -1.51 -6.31
N LYS A 86 8.78 -2.35 -7.11
CA LYS A 86 10.04 -3.01 -6.76
C LYS A 86 11.05 -2.84 -7.89
N ALA A 87 12.24 -2.34 -7.58
CA ALA A 87 13.31 -2.08 -8.55
C ALA A 87 12.83 -1.29 -9.78
N GLY A 88 11.97 -0.29 -9.56
CA GLY A 88 11.41 0.57 -10.60
C GLY A 88 10.25 -0.03 -11.41
N VAL A 89 9.85 -1.28 -11.17
CA VAL A 89 8.71 -1.92 -11.83
C VAL A 89 7.50 -1.91 -10.91
N VAL A 90 6.34 -1.46 -11.42
CA VAL A 90 5.07 -1.50 -10.69
C VAL A 90 4.28 -2.74 -11.09
N SER A 91 3.83 -3.49 -10.10
CA SER A 91 2.91 -4.63 -10.24
C SER A 91 1.62 -4.37 -9.47
N GLU A 92 0.49 -4.80 -10.04
CA GLU A 92 -0.84 -4.68 -9.43
C GLU A 92 -1.27 -6.03 -8.85
N HIS A 93 -1.81 -5.99 -7.63
CA HIS A 93 -2.35 -7.15 -6.92
C HIS A 93 -3.71 -6.78 -6.35
N LEU A 94 -4.75 -7.50 -6.75
CA LEU A 94 -6.12 -7.27 -6.26
C LEU A 94 -6.41 -8.20 -5.08
N LEU A 95 -7.00 -7.67 -4.03
CA LEU A 95 -7.54 -8.46 -2.93
C LEU A 95 -9.03 -8.69 -3.15
N ALA A 96 -9.57 -9.77 -2.56
CA ALA A 96 -10.99 -10.05 -2.64
C ALA A 96 -11.82 -8.92 -2.00
N PRO A 97 -13.01 -8.58 -2.54
CA PRO A 97 -13.95 -7.72 -1.84
C PRO A 97 -14.49 -8.42 -0.59
N HIS A 98 -14.88 -7.62 0.41
CA HIS A 98 -15.50 -8.12 1.64
C HIS A 98 -16.95 -7.63 1.74
N PRO A 99 -17.95 -8.49 2.04
CA PRO A 99 -19.35 -8.07 2.13
C PRO A 99 -19.62 -6.98 3.18
N LEU A 100 -18.82 -6.94 4.25
CA LEU A 100 -18.88 -5.91 5.29
C LEU A 100 -17.89 -4.77 5.08
N LEU A 101 -17.14 -4.78 3.96
CA LEU A 101 -16.15 -3.75 3.61
C LEU A 101 -15.06 -3.56 4.68
N ASP A 102 -14.75 -4.64 5.41
CA ASP A 102 -13.72 -4.70 6.43
C ASP A 102 -12.61 -5.64 5.95
N PHE A 103 -11.41 -5.08 5.81
CA PHE A 103 -10.23 -5.77 5.30
C PHE A 103 -9.19 -6.01 6.39
N SER A 104 -9.54 -5.86 7.67
CA SER A 104 -8.63 -6.06 8.81
C SER A 104 -8.52 -7.51 9.30
N GLY A 105 -9.13 -8.46 8.57
CA GLY A 105 -9.11 -9.88 8.92
C GLY A 105 -7.77 -10.57 8.62
N THR A 106 -7.52 -11.69 9.29
CA THR A 106 -6.25 -12.47 9.17
C THR A 106 -5.96 -12.96 7.76
N ASP A 107 -6.99 -13.22 6.94
CA ASP A 107 -6.79 -13.60 5.55
C ASP A 107 -6.22 -12.46 4.69
N TYR A 108 -6.61 -11.22 4.97
CA TYR A 108 -6.07 -10.04 4.32
C TYR A 108 -4.67 -9.72 4.83
N GLU A 109 -4.43 -9.89 6.14
CA GLU A 109 -3.08 -9.76 6.72
C GLU A 109 -2.09 -10.71 6.04
N ARG A 110 -2.48 -11.97 5.88
CA ARG A 110 -1.67 -12.98 5.19
C ARG A 110 -1.45 -12.61 3.72
N GLN A 111 -2.50 -12.31 2.97
CA GLN A 111 -2.40 -11.96 1.55
C GLN A 111 -1.53 -10.72 1.32
N LEU A 112 -1.76 -9.64 2.08
CA LEU A 112 -0.95 -8.44 1.98
C LEU A 112 0.50 -8.70 2.43
N GLY A 113 0.70 -9.48 3.48
CA GLY A 113 2.04 -9.91 3.92
C GLY A 113 2.80 -10.64 2.80
N GLU A 114 2.16 -11.58 2.10
CA GLU A 114 2.75 -12.31 0.97
C GLU A 114 3.11 -11.37 -0.20
N ILE A 115 2.26 -10.38 -0.51
CA ILE A 115 2.54 -9.38 -1.55
C ILE A 115 3.73 -8.49 -1.17
N LEU A 116 3.86 -8.14 0.11
CA LEU A 116 4.88 -7.20 0.60
C LEU A 116 6.20 -7.85 1.02
N ASP A 117 6.23 -9.17 1.22
CA ASP A 117 7.45 -9.93 1.54
C ASP A 117 8.65 -9.57 0.64
N PRO A 118 8.50 -9.42 -0.69
CA PRO A 118 9.63 -9.11 -1.57
C PRO A 118 10.33 -7.77 -1.30
N VAL A 119 9.72 -6.85 -0.56
CA VAL A 119 10.27 -5.53 -0.22
C VAL A 119 10.46 -5.31 1.28
N LEU A 120 9.69 -6.00 2.14
CA LEU A 120 9.83 -5.91 3.60
C LEU A 120 10.86 -6.88 4.17
N SER A 121 11.04 -8.05 3.55
CA SER A 121 12.07 -8.97 3.98
C SER A 121 13.44 -8.39 3.62
N PRO A 122 14.40 -8.39 4.56
CA PRO A 122 15.76 -7.98 4.24
C PRO A 122 16.25 -8.93 3.14
N SER A 123 16.43 -8.41 1.93
CA SER A 123 17.10 -9.17 0.88
C SER A 123 18.43 -9.64 1.47
N ALA A 124 18.61 -10.95 1.59
CA ALA A 124 19.92 -11.50 1.90
C ALA A 124 20.88 -10.95 0.84
N SER A 125 21.75 -10.02 1.25
CA SER A 125 22.83 -9.57 0.37
C SER A 125 23.62 -10.80 -0.06
N PRO A 126 23.90 -10.99 -1.37
CA PRO A 126 24.92 -11.96 -1.73
C PRO A 126 26.24 -11.47 -1.11
N ALA A 127 26.89 -12.37 -0.37
CA ALA A 127 28.23 -12.18 0.16
C ALA A 127 29.28 -12.12 -0.97
#